data_AF-A0A1Q8ZJ19-F1
#
_entry.id   AF-A0A1Q8ZJ19-F1
#
_cell.length_a   1.000
_cell.length_b   1.000
_cell.length_c   1.000
_cell.angle_alpha   90.00
_cell.angle_beta   90.00
_cell.angle_gamma   90.00
#
_symmetry.space_group_name_H-M   'P 1'
#
loop_
_entity.id
_entity.type
_entity.pdbx_description
1 polymer ?
#
loop_
_entity_poly.entity_id
_entity_poly.type
_entity_poly.pdbx_seq_one_letter_code
_entity_poly.pdbx_strand_id
1 'polypeptide(L)'
;MHVAFGYNSVNGEFWAIASNEPTSLQTFEEYGLRFEIEEAFLDDQSNGWNLQKSEIRDLCALSRLWFLLAVATLYVTAQGAEVVATGKRRWVDPHWFRGNSYFRIGWDWVKAALENGWTLIRHVCFTHSRDPEPAMASRQQHEQRTYRIEFKIHTYCYAAD
;
A
#
# COMPACT_ATOMS: atom_id res chain seq x y z
N MET A 1 6.43 -28.05 -4.32
CA MET A 1 6.04 -27.02 -3.34
C MET A 1 7.27 -26.66 -2.51
N HIS A 2 7.55 -25.37 -2.34
CA HIS A 2 8.67 -24.87 -1.55
C HIS A 2 8.13 -24.24 -0.27
N VAL A 3 8.71 -24.59 0.88
CA VAL A 3 8.34 -23.98 2.15
C VAL A 3 9.56 -23.29 2.74
N ALA A 4 9.42 -22.03 3.13
CA ALA A 4 10.41 -21.28 3.88
C ALA A 4 9.92 -20.98 5.29
N PHE A 5 10.79 -21.21 6.26
CA PHE A 5 10.58 -20.84 7.65
C PHE A 5 11.50 -19.69 8.03
N GLY A 6 10.99 -18.76 8.84
CA GLY A 6 11.73 -17.61 9.34
C GLY A 6 11.26 -17.23 10.73
N TYR A 7 12.16 -16.63 11.51
CA TYR A 7 11.86 -16.12 12.84
C TYR A 7 12.29 -14.66 12.92
N ASN A 8 11.37 -13.79 13.29
CA ASN A 8 11.67 -12.39 13.49
C ASN A 8 12.28 -12.20 14.89
N SER A 9 13.58 -11.92 14.94
CA SER A 9 14.34 -11.71 16.17
C SER A 9 13.92 -10.48 16.99
N VAL A 10 13.13 -9.56 16.42
CA VAL A 10 12.70 -8.32 17.07
C VAL A 10 11.43 -8.51 17.89
N ASN A 11 10.42 -9.18 17.32
CA ASN A 11 9.11 -9.38 17.96
C ASN A 11 8.81 -10.84 18.33
N GLY A 12 9.67 -11.77 17.92
CA GLY A 12 9.54 -13.19 18.19
C GLY A 12 8.53 -13.93 17.32
N GLU A 13 8.05 -13.32 16.23
CA GLU A 13 7.08 -13.94 15.34
C GLU A 13 7.73 -15.02 14.47
N PHE A 14 7.03 -16.15 14.34
CA PHE A 14 7.40 -17.23 13.44
C PHE A 14 6.60 -17.14 12.14
N TRP A 15 7.29 -17.18 11.01
CA TRP A 15 6.69 -17.13 9.68
C TRP A 15 6.95 -18.45 8.95
N ALA A 16 5.90 -19.02 8.36
CA ALA A 16 5.96 -20.17 7.46
C ALA A 16 5.31 -19.78 6.14
N ILE A 17 6.10 -19.68 5.08
CA ILE A 17 5.65 -19.27 3.74
C ILE A 17 5.70 -20.48 2.83
N ALA A 18 4.57 -20.82 2.22
CA ALA A 18 4.47 -21.82 1.17
C ALA A 18 4.42 -21.12 -0.19
N SER A 19 5.27 -21.56 -1.13
CA SER A 19 5.35 -21.01 -2.47
C SER A 19 5.42 -22.11 -3.54
N ASN A 20 4.86 -21.82 -4.71
CA ASN A 20 5.08 -22.59 -5.93
C ASN A 20 6.40 -22.20 -6.63
N GLU A 21 7.09 -21.16 -6.17
CA GLU A 21 8.40 -20.70 -6.64
C GLU A 21 9.51 -21.03 -5.62
N PRO A 22 10.79 -21.12 -6.04
CA PRO A 22 11.91 -21.32 -5.13
C PRO A 22 12.00 -20.24 -4.05
N THR A 23 12.06 -20.65 -2.79
CA THR A 23 12.06 -19.71 -1.67
C THR A 23 13.47 -19.27 -1.25
N SER A 24 13.61 -17.99 -0.91
CA SER A 24 14.85 -17.34 -0.46
C SER A 24 14.56 -16.27 0.60
N LEU A 25 15.59 -15.50 1.01
CA LEU A 25 15.39 -14.38 1.95
C LEU A 25 14.45 -13.34 1.36
N GLN A 26 14.54 -13.14 0.04
CA GLN A 26 13.69 -12.24 -0.72
C GLN A 26 12.21 -12.64 -0.63
N THR A 27 11.89 -13.92 -0.45
CA THR A 27 10.50 -14.37 -0.28
C THR A 27 9.85 -13.76 0.98
N PHE A 28 10.62 -13.53 2.05
CA PHE A 28 10.11 -12.86 3.24
C PHE A 28 9.92 -11.35 3.03
N GLU A 29 10.81 -10.71 2.27
CA GLU A 29 10.66 -9.31 1.86
C GLU A 29 9.40 -9.13 1.00
N GLU A 30 9.23 -9.97 -0.03
CA GLU A 30 8.06 -9.98 -0.92
C GLU A 30 6.77 -10.27 -0.17
N TYR A 31 6.76 -11.26 0.72
CA TYR A 31 5.59 -11.54 1.56
C TYR A 31 5.32 -10.40 2.56
N GLY A 32 6.35 -9.68 2.98
CA GLY A 32 6.23 -8.46 3.78
C GLY A 32 5.46 -7.35 3.07
N LEU A 33 5.56 -7.25 1.73
CA LEU A 33 4.78 -6.30 0.95
C LEU A 33 3.26 -6.59 1.01
N ARG A 34 2.84 -7.79 1.42
CA ARG A 34 1.41 -8.11 1.63
C ARG A 34 0.73 -7.12 2.57
N PHE A 35 1.46 -6.57 3.55
CA PHE A 35 0.89 -5.60 4.49
C PHE A 35 0.49 -4.27 3.82
N GLU A 36 0.96 -3.96 2.61
CA GLU A 36 0.51 -2.80 1.84
C GLU A 36 -0.99 -2.85 1.51
N ILE A 37 -1.61 -4.05 1.46
CA ILE A 37 -3.06 -4.18 1.25
C ILE A 37 -3.88 -3.58 2.40
N GLU A 38 -3.31 -3.51 3.61
CA GLU A 38 -3.99 -2.90 4.77
C GLU A 38 -4.16 -1.40 4.57
N GLU A 39 -3.21 -0.74 3.91
CA GLU A 39 -3.32 0.66 3.51
C GLU A 39 -4.51 0.85 2.55
N ALA A 40 -4.64 -0.01 1.54
CA ALA A 40 -5.76 0.02 0.60
C ALA A 40 -7.12 -0.23 1.28
N PHE A 41 -7.20 -1.16 2.24
CA PHE A 41 -8.44 -1.38 2.99
C PHE A 41 -8.86 -0.17 3.84
N LEU A 42 -7.90 0.55 4.42
CA LEU A 42 -8.18 1.79 5.15
C LEU A 42 -8.72 2.87 4.21
N ASP A 43 -8.13 2.98 3.01
CA ASP A 43 -8.50 3.93 1.96
C ASP A 43 -9.91 3.70 1.41
N ASP A 44 -10.30 2.43 1.21
CA ASP A 44 -11.68 2.07 0.84
C ASP A 44 -12.71 2.39 1.94
N GLN A 45 -12.26 2.50 3.20
CA GLN A 45 -13.09 2.77 4.36
C GLN A 45 -12.97 4.23 4.82
N SER A 46 -12.47 4.45 6.04
CA SER A 46 -12.50 5.74 6.73
C SER A 46 -11.57 6.78 6.11
N ASN A 47 -10.51 6.36 5.39
CA ASN A 47 -9.57 7.27 4.76
C ASN A 47 -10.06 7.84 3.42
N GLY A 48 -11.09 7.27 2.80
CA GLY A 48 -11.53 7.69 1.48
C GLY A 48 -13.00 7.44 1.22
N TRP A 49 -13.28 6.34 0.55
CA TRP A 49 -14.58 6.08 -0.08
C TRP A 49 -15.70 5.83 0.91
N ASN A 50 -15.39 5.16 2.02
CA ASN A 50 -16.33 4.86 3.09
C ASN A 50 -17.63 4.25 2.52
N LEU A 51 -17.47 3.20 1.71
CA LEU A 51 -18.55 2.63 0.90
C LEU A 51 -19.81 2.33 1.71
N GLN A 52 -19.66 1.96 2.99
CA GLN A 52 -20.79 1.66 3.87
C GLN A 52 -21.75 2.86 4.01
N LYS A 53 -21.26 4.11 3.86
CA LYS A 53 -22.09 5.33 3.87
C LYS A 53 -22.96 5.52 2.63
N SER A 54 -22.76 4.74 1.57
CA SER A 54 -23.64 4.77 0.40
C SER A 54 -25.03 4.19 0.69
N GLU A 55 -25.15 3.34 1.73
CA GLU A 55 -26.37 2.62 2.12
C GLU A 55 -27.02 1.77 0.99
N ILE A 56 -26.28 1.51 -0.09
CA ILE A 56 -26.77 0.71 -1.23
C ILE A 56 -26.95 -0.75 -0.78
N ARG A 57 -28.18 -1.26 -0.92
CA ARG A 57 -28.54 -2.65 -0.59
C ARG A 57 -28.72 -3.56 -1.81
N ASP A 58 -28.77 -2.98 -3.00
CA ASP A 58 -28.85 -3.73 -4.26
C ASP A 58 -27.45 -4.25 -4.65
N LEU A 59 -27.32 -5.55 -4.85
CA LEU A 59 -26.05 -6.21 -5.16
C LEU A 59 -25.46 -5.71 -6.48
N CYS A 60 -26.31 -5.54 -7.50
CA CYS A 60 -25.87 -5.10 -8.82
C CYS A 60 -25.38 -3.64 -8.79
N ALA A 61 -26.07 -2.76 -8.06
CA ALA A 61 -25.65 -1.38 -7.84
C ALA A 61 -24.34 -1.31 -7.04
N LEU A 62 -24.21 -2.13 -6.00
CA LEU A 62 -22.99 -2.20 -5.20
C LEU A 62 -21.78 -2.66 -6.04
N SER A 63 -21.97 -3.68 -6.88
CA SER A 63 -20.92 -4.16 -7.80
C SER A 63 -20.48 -3.07 -8.79
N ARG A 64 -21.44 -2.34 -9.37
CA ARG A 64 -21.13 -1.20 -10.26
C ARG A 64 -20.41 -0.08 -9.53
N LEU A 65 -20.83 0.25 -8.31
CA LEU A 65 -20.17 1.28 -7.51
C LEU A 65 -18.73 0.87 -7.18
N TRP A 66 -18.50 -0.37 -6.76
CA TRP A 66 -17.16 -0.90 -6.53
C TRP A 66 -16.25 -0.79 -7.76
N PHE A 67 -16.77 -1.09 -8.94
CA PHE A 67 -16.01 -0.92 -10.18
C PHE A 67 -15.61 0.55 -10.40
N LEU A 68 -16.54 1.48 -10.22
CA LEU A 68 -16.25 2.92 -10.32
C LEU A 68 -15.23 3.38 -9.27
N LEU A 69 -15.36 2.91 -8.03
CA LEU A 69 -14.42 3.22 -6.95
C LEU A 69 -13.04 2.65 -7.23
N ALA A 70 -12.92 1.44 -7.78
CA ALA A 70 -11.62 0.87 -8.16
C ALA A 70 -10.91 1.72 -9.23
N VAL A 71 -11.65 2.20 -10.25
CA VAL A 71 -11.10 3.12 -11.26
C VAL A 71 -10.74 4.47 -10.63
N ALA A 72 -11.58 5.00 -9.74
CA ALA A 72 -11.30 6.22 -9.01
C ALA A 72 -10.04 6.08 -8.15
N THR A 73 -9.87 4.96 -7.43
CA THR A 73 -8.68 4.63 -6.63
C THR A 73 -7.42 4.71 -7.49
N LEU A 74 -7.41 4.10 -8.67
CA LEU A 74 -6.26 4.20 -9.59
C LEU A 74 -5.95 5.66 -9.95
N TYR A 75 -6.97 6.46 -10.23
CA TYR A 75 -6.80 7.87 -10.57
C TYR A 75 -6.25 8.68 -9.39
N VAL A 76 -6.87 8.63 -8.20
CA VAL A 76 -6.39 9.40 -7.05
C VAL A 76 -5.02 8.92 -6.57
N THR A 77 -4.71 7.61 -6.62
CA THR A 77 -3.37 7.13 -6.30
C THR A 77 -2.32 7.69 -7.26
N ALA A 78 -2.58 7.72 -8.56
CA ALA A 78 -1.68 8.35 -9.53
C ALA A 78 -1.56 9.87 -9.32
N GLN A 79 -2.66 10.55 -8.98
CA GLN A 79 -2.64 11.97 -8.64
C GLN A 79 -1.75 12.23 -7.41
N GLY A 80 -1.84 11.39 -6.38
CA GLY A 80 -0.99 11.48 -5.21
C GLY A 80 0.48 11.20 -5.52
N ALA A 81 0.77 10.21 -6.36
CA ALA A 81 2.13 9.92 -6.82
C ALA A 81 2.74 11.12 -7.54
N GLU A 82 1.99 11.80 -8.42
CA GLU A 82 2.44 13.02 -9.09
C GLU A 82 2.66 14.18 -8.11
N VAL A 83 1.79 14.34 -7.11
CA VAL A 83 1.94 15.37 -6.07
C VAL A 83 3.22 15.17 -5.26
N VAL A 84 3.56 13.92 -4.98
CA VAL A 84 4.81 13.55 -4.32
C VAL A 84 6.00 13.80 -5.25
N ALA A 85 5.97 13.30 -6.48
CA ALA A 85 7.03 13.48 -7.46
C ALA A 85 7.35 14.96 -7.76
N THR A 86 6.34 15.82 -7.73
CA THR A 86 6.50 17.27 -7.93
C THR A 86 6.88 18.05 -6.66
N GLY A 87 7.10 17.37 -5.53
CA GLY A 87 7.50 17.97 -4.26
C GLY A 87 6.39 18.77 -3.56
N LYS A 88 5.13 18.60 -3.97
CA LYS A 88 3.98 19.33 -3.43
C LYS A 88 3.23 18.58 -2.33
N ARG A 89 3.70 17.38 -1.95
CA ARG A 89 3.14 16.54 -0.87
C ARG A 89 2.71 17.34 0.35
N ARG A 90 3.58 18.21 0.87
CA ARG A 90 3.35 18.97 2.12
C ARG A 90 2.16 19.93 2.09
N TRP A 91 1.58 20.18 0.93
CA TRP A 91 0.40 21.03 0.78
C TRP A 91 -0.87 20.32 1.25
N VAL A 92 -0.88 18.99 1.22
CA VAL A 92 -2.03 18.14 1.59
C VAL A 92 -1.66 17.05 2.59
N ASP A 93 -0.37 16.81 2.82
CA ASP A 93 0.15 15.89 3.83
C ASP A 93 1.15 16.63 4.75
N PRO A 94 0.71 17.15 5.90
CA PRO A 94 1.53 18.05 6.73
C PRO A 94 2.71 17.35 7.42
N HIS A 95 2.73 16.01 7.41
CA HIS A 95 3.75 15.20 8.07
C HIS A 95 5.16 15.46 7.49
N TRP A 96 6.17 15.33 8.37
CA TRP A 96 7.57 15.54 7.98
C TRP A 96 8.01 14.53 6.92
N PHE A 97 7.63 13.26 7.14
CA PHE A 97 7.71 12.17 6.17
C PHE A 97 6.35 11.94 5.55
N ARG A 98 6.27 11.15 4.47
CA ARG A 98 4.98 10.72 3.96
C ARG A 98 4.22 9.99 5.08
N GLY A 99 3.16 10.61 5.59
CA GLY A 99 2.32 10.03 6.64
C GLY A 99 1.05 9.40 6.08
N ASN A 100 0.64 9.86 4.90
CA ASN A 100 -0.56 9.43 4.19
C ASN A 100 -0.22 8.51 3.01
N SER A 101 -1.15 7.61 2.69
CA SER A 101 -1.10 6.83 1.44
C SER A 101 -1.10 7.74 0.22
N TYR A 102 -0.59 7.27 -0.92
CA TYR A 102 -0.66 8.04 -2.17
C TYR A 102 -2.11 8.31 -2.57
N PHE A 103 -3.00 7.34 -2.35
CA PHE A 103 -4.43 7.53 -2.49
C PHE A 103 -4.93 8.73 -1.67
N ARG A 104 -4.60 8.77 -0.36
CA ARG A 104 -5.09 9.81 0.54
C ARG A 104 -4.55 11.18 0.16
N ILE A 105 -3.28 11.26 -0.21
CA ILE A 105 -2.65 12.48 -0.75
C ILE A 105 -3.40 12.95 -2.00
N GLY A 106 -3.67 12.04 -2.95
CA GLY A 106 -4.37 12.39 -4.17
C GLY A 106 -5.82 12.77 -3.94
N TRP A 107 -6.50 12.13 -3.00
CA TRP A 107 -7.87 12.46 -2.61
C TRP A 107 -7.97 13.86 -2.00
N ASP A 108 -7.08 14.20 -1.08
CA ASP A 108 -7.02 15.53 -0.49
C ASP A 108 -6.59 16.59 -1.54
N TRP A 109 -5.70 16.25 -2.46
CA TRP A 109 -5.35 17.10 -3.60
C TRP A 109 -6.54 17.37 -4.53
N VAL A 110 -7.32 16.34 -4.89
CA VAL A 110 -8.50 16.51 -5.76
C VAL A 110 -9.51 17.45 -5.14
N LYS A 111 -9.82 17.28 -3.85
CA LYS A 111 -10.72 18.19 -3.14
C LYS A 111 -10.17 19.62 -3.11
N ALA A 112 -8.90 19.79 -2.75
CA ALA A 112 -8.26 21.10 -2.73
C ALA A 112 -8.20 21.74 -4.13
N ALA A 113 -8.00 20.94 -5.18
CA ALA A 113 -7.96 21.41 -6.56
C ALA A 113 -9.31 21.93 -7.03
N LEU A 114 -10.42 21.30 -6.62
CA LEU A 114 -11.77 21.78 -6.93
C LEU A 114 -12.07 23.14 -6.29
N GLU A 115 -11.52 23.39 -5.10
CA GLU A 115 -11.72 24.66 -4.38
C GLU A 115 -10.74 25.76 -4.84
N ASN A 116 -9.49 25.40 -5.11
CA ASN A 116 -8.39 26.35 -5.34
C ASN A 116 -7.95 26.44 -6.81
N GLY A 117 -8.59 25.68 -7.71
CA GLY A 117 -8.24 25.66 -9.14
C GLY A 117 -6.88 25.03 -9.43
N TRP A 118 -6.40 24.12 -8.58
CA TRP A 118 -5.12 23.44 -8.82
C TRP A 118 -5.21 22.47 -10.00
N THR A 119 -4.07 22.21 -10.62
CA THR A 119 -4.00 21.29 -11.75
C THR A 119 -4.15 19.85 -11.30
N LEU A 120 -5.01 19.11 -12.00
CA LEU A 120 -5.14 17.67 -11.88
C LEU A 120 -4.36 16.94 -12.97
N ILE A 121 -3.99 15.69 -12.71
CA ILE A 121 -3.37 14.83 -13.71
C ILE A 121 -4.33 14.58 -14.88
N ARG A 122 -3.77 14.53 -16.07
CA ARG A 122 -4.49 14.20 -17.32
C ARG A 122 -4.34 12.73 -17.71
N HIS A 123 -3.27 12.09 -17.24
CA HIS A 123 -2.93 10.71 -17.55
C HIS A 123 -2.58 9.98 -16.27
N VAL A 124 -3.12 8.77 -16.10
CA VAL A 124 -2.76 7.85 -15.03
C VAL A 124 -1.46 7.15 -15.45
N CYS A 125 -0.39 7.32 -14.66
CA CYS A 125 0.89 6.70 -14.93
C CYS A 125 1.52 6.19 -13.62
N PHE A 126 2.02 4.95 -13.65
CA PHE A 126 2.79 4.35 -12.58
C PHE A 126 4.13 3.91 -13.15
N THR A 127 5.22 4.54 -12.70
CA THR A 127 6.56 4.37 -13.30
C THR A 127 7.47 3.44 -12.51
N HIS A 128 7.07 3.05 -11.29
CA HIS A 128 7.88 2.24 -10.39
C HIS A 128 7.05 1.13 -9.77
N SER A 129 7.66 -0.05 -9.64
CA SER A 129 7.12 -1.19 -8.90
C SER A 129 7.43 -1.15 -7.40
N ARG A 130 8.35 -0.27 -6.99
CA ARG A 130 8.71 -0.02 -5.59
C ARG A 130 8.32 1.39 -5.20
N ASP A 131 7.89 1.55 -3.97
CA ASP A 131 7.57 2.85 -3.40
C ASP A 131 8.83 3.70 -3.18
N PRO A 132 8.98 4.84 -3.87
CA PRO A 132 10.14 5.71 -3.72
C PRO A 132 10.17 6.51 -2.41
N GLU A 133 9.03 6.74 -1.76
CA GLU A 133 8.92 7.50 -0.50
C GLU A 133 8.00 6.74 0.48
N PRO A 134 8.42 5.61 1.07
CA PRO A 134 7.58 4.79 1.95
C PRO A 134 6.97 5.58 3.10
N ALA A 135 5.71 5.27 3.41
CA ALA A 135 5.01 5.91 4.52
C ALA A 135 5.72 5.61 5.84
N MET A 136 5.96 6.65 6.64
CA MET A 136 6.74 6.55 7.86
C MET A 136 6.10 7.33 9.00
N ALA A 137 5.55 6.59 9.97
CA ALA A 137 5.00 7.17 11.19
C ALA A 137 6.09 7.76 12.12
N SER A 138 7.27 7.12 12.19
CA SER A 138 8.39 7.57 13.02
C SER A 138 9.72 7.09 12.46
N ARG A 139 10.75 7.97 12.48
CA ARG A 139 12.13 7.61 12.09
C ARG A 139 12.65 6.44 12.91
N GLN A 140 12.46 6.50 14.22
CA GLN A 140 12.98 5.48 15.14
C GLN A 140 12.35 4.11 14.88
N GLN A 141 11.03 4.07 14.65
CA GLN A 141 10.33 2.82 14.35
C GLN A 141 10.74 2.25 12.99
N HIS A 142 10.94 3.12 12.00
CA HIS A 142 11.40 2.69 10.67
C HIS A 142 12.82 2.12 10.74
N GLU A 143 13.76 2.82 11.39
CA GLU A 143 15.13 2.33 11.59
C GLU A 143 15.17 0.99 12.34
N GLN A 144 14.32 0.81 13.35
CA GLN A 144 14.20 -0.45 14.08
C GLN A 144 13.71 -1.61 13.19
N ARG A 145 12.83 -1.35 12.23
CA ARG A 145 12.31 -2.37 11.29
C ARG A 145 13.31 -2.68 10.18
N THR A 146 13.91 -1.66 9.58
CA THR A 146 14.76 -1.81 8.37
C THR A 146 16.08 -2.54 8.64
N TYR A 147 16.67 -2.39 9.82
CA TYR A 147 18.06 -2.85 10.08
C TYR A 147 18.20 -4.00 11.10
N ARG A 148 17.10 -4.59 11.60
CA ARG A 148 17.17 -5.62 12.66
C ARG A 148 16.40 -6.91 12.42
N ILE A 149 15.66 -7.02 11.33
CA ILE A 149 14.92 -8.24 11.01
C ILE A 149 15.86 -9.15 10.22
N GLU A 150 16.39 -10.17 10.88
CA GLU A 150 17.16 -11.24 10.24
C GLU A 150 16.31 -12.52 10.22
N PHE A 151 16.04 -13.08 9.05
CA PHE A 151 15.39 -14.37 8.92
C PHE A 151 16.43 -15.48 8.75
N LYS A 152 16.33 -16.54 9.56
CA LYS A 152 17.04 -17.80 9.32
C LYS A 152 16.15 -18.70 8.48
N ILE A 153 16.61 -19.06 7.30
CA ILE A 153 15.81 -19.77 6.30
C ILE A 153 16.11 -21.26 6.35
N HIS A 154 15.04 -22.04 6.44
CA HIS A 154 15.07 -23.46 6.13
C HIS A 154 14.11 -23.71 4.97
N THR A 155 14.66 -24.07 3.81
CA THR A 155 13.87 -24.39 2.61
C THR A 155 13.73 -25.90 2.46
N TYR A 156 12.49 -26.36 2.34
CA TYR A 156 12.19 -27.75 2.03
C TYR A 156 11.48 -27.84 0.68
N CYS A 157 11.93 -28.76 -0.17
CA CYS A 157 11.31 -29.07 -1.45
C CYS A 157 10.58 -30.41 -1.34
N TYR A 158 9.26 -30.38 -1.50
CA TYR A 158 8.46 -31.60 -1.58
C TYR A 158 8.18 -31.89 -3.05
N ALA A 159 8.53 -33.11 -3.49
CA ALA A 159 8.09 -33.64 -4.77
C ALA A 159 6.57 -33.88 -4.73
N ALA A 160 5.89 -33.67 -5.85
CA ALA A 160 4.50 -34.10 -5.98
C ALA A 160 4.51 -35.62 -6.21
N ASP A 161 3.76 -36.35 -5.40
CA ASP A 161 3.48 -37.79 -5.58
C ASP A 161 2.64 -38.04 -6.84
#